data_AF-A0A7K4GTY7-F1
#
_entry.id   AF-A0A7K4GTY7-F1
#
_cell.length_a   1.000
_cell.length_b   1.000
_cell.length_c   1.000
_cell.angle_alpha   90.00
_cell.angle_beta   90.00
_cell.angle_gamma   90.00
#
_symmetry.space_group_name_H-M   'P 1'
#
loop_
_entity.id
_entity.type
_entity.pdbx_description
1 polymer ?
#
loop_
_entity_poly.entity_id
_entity_poly.type
_entity_poly.pdbx_seq_one_letter_code
_entity_poly.pdbx_strand_id
1 'polypeptide(L)'
;MRLERGVLFISQDEMKDLTTNLDNKVVKALQIKVDSYQTEVSELKEILEKKDEEIANIAKYKDAMSSELEETKSNLEDKTNKLEKIDSEVYDLKKTVTIKENEKNKLCAELDELKQKIEELSNEFAKKENIITELSEELTKKENKITELSEELTNKENKIAELNDTLAEKIKSIEEQKDKLEKAETELSAIKPPEPTEYTSEERLVCPKCGAKGKDLKVEEDKSKVLGYIGHSPLYAKKNVCKKCGEKF
;
A
#
# COMPACT_ATOMS: atom_id res chain seq x y z
N MET A 1 23.47 172.72 53.21
CA MET A 1 23.25 172.08 54.52
C MET A 1 23.85 170.70 54.44
N ARG A 2 25.08 170.54 54.96
CA ARG A 2 25.39 170.01 56.30
C ARG A 2 25.03 168.52 56.40
N LEU A 3 26.09 167.75 56.60
CA LEU A 3 26.21 166.30 56.67
C LEU A 3 25.26 165.67 57.69
N GLU A 4 24.84 164.44 57.42
CA GLU A 4 24.90 163.33 58.39
C GLU A 4 24.92 162.00 57.63
N ARG A 5 26.14 161.45 57.45
CA ARG A 5 26.36 160.03 57.15
C ARG A 5 25.97 159.25 58.39
N GLY A 6 24.71 158.85 58.49
CA GLY A 6 24.26 157.84 59.45
C GLY A 6 24.77 156.47 59.03
N VAL A 7 26.01 156.15 59.40
CA VAL A 7 26.51 154.78 59.35
C VAL A 7 25.70 154.00 60.39
N LEU A 8 24.72 153.22 59.93
CA LEU A 8 24.02 152.24 60.77
C LEU A 8 25.06 151.21 61.22
N PHE A 9 25.65 151.45 62.38
CA PHE A 9 26.55 150.53 63.04
C PHE A 9 25.67 149.43 63.64
N ILE A 10 25.49 148.34 62.89
CA ILE A 10 24.84 147.13 63.43
C ILE A 10 25.66 146.72 64.64
N SER A 11 25.00 146.63 65.80
CA SER A 11 25.68 146.28 67.05
C SER A 11 26.26 144.86 66.95
N GLN A 12 27.36 144.60 67.65
CA GLN A 12 28.00 143.28 67.67
C GLN A 12 27.04 142.18 68.14
N ASP A 13 25.98 142.53 68.86
CA ASP A 13 24.94 141.63 69.32
C ASP A 13 23.84 141.40 68.27
N GLU A 14 23.44 142.40 67.47
CA GLU A 14 22.52 142.21 66.32
C GLU A 14 23.14 141.34 65.22
N MET A 15 24.45 141.47 64.96
CA MET A 15 25.16 140.58 64.02
C MET A 15 25.22 139.14 64.53
N LYS A 16 25.38 138.93 65.85
CA LYS A 16 25.32 137.59 66.46
C LYS A 16 23.92 137.01 66.37
N ASP A 17 22.87 137.80 66.59
CA ASP A 17 21.47 137.36 66.47
C ASP A 17 21.10 136.98 65.02
N LEU A 18 21.55 137.75 64.03
CA LEU A 18 21.39 137.41 62.61
C LEU A 18 22.16 136.13 62.23
N THR A 19 23.38 135.98 62.74
CA THR A 19 24.23 134.80 62.49
C THR A 19 23.61 133.55 63.13
N THR A 20 23.18 133.63 64.39
CA THR A 20 22.52 132.51 65.09
C THR A 20 21.16 132.15 64.48
N ASN A 21 20.41 133.10 63.94
CA ASN A 21 19.16 132.83 63.22
C ASN A 21 19.42 132.11 61.88
N LEU A 22 20.43 132.56 61.13
CA LEU A 22 20.86 131.91 59.90
C LEU A 22 21.39 130.49 60.17
N ASP A 23 22.23 130.32 61.18
CA ASP A 23 22.76 129.02 61.62
C ASP A 23 21.63 128.08 62.04
N ASN A 24 20.63 128.56 62.79
CA ASN A 24 19.46 127.77 63.18
C ASN A 24 18.60 127.33 61.98
N LYS A 25 18.46 128.16 60.93
CA LYS A 25 17.74 127.78 59.71
C LYS A 25 18.49 126.71 58.92
N VAL A 26 19.82 126.83 58.80
CA VAL A 26 20.68 125.86 58.12
C VAL A 26 20.68 124.53 58.87
N VAL A 27 20.81 124.54 60.20
CA VAL A 27 20.75 123.34 61.04
C VAL A 27 19.41 122.62 60.90
N LYS A 28 18.28 123.33 60.92
CA LYS A 28 16.95 122.73 60.70
C LYS A 28 16.80 122.10 59.32
N ALA A 29 17.29 122.76 58.26
CA ALA A 29 17.23 122.22 56.91
C ALA A 29 18.11 120.97 56.73
N LEU A 30 19.28 120.95 57.37
CA LEU A 30 20.15 119.77 57.41
C LEU A 30 19.53 118.63 58.23
N GLN A 31 18.89 118.94 59.37
CA GLN A 31 18.19 117.94 60.18
C GLN A 31 17.07 117.25 59.39
N ILE A 32 16.26 117.99 58.65
CA ILE A 32 15.21 117.42 57.79
C ILE A 32 15.80 116.45 56.76
N LYS A 33 16.96 116.79 56.16
CA LYS A 33 17.64 115.89 55.22
C LYS A 33 18.18 114.64 55.91
N VAL A 34 18.76 114.80 57.11
CA VAL A 34 19.23 113.66 57.91
C VAL A 34 18.07 112.73 58.24
N ASP A 35 16.95 113.27 58.71
CA ASP A 35 15.74 112.49 59.03
C ASP A 35 15.21 111.77 57.78
N SER A 36 15.14 112.47 56.64
CA SER A 36 14.75 111.90 55.35
C SER A 36 15.66 110.73 54.93
N TYR A 37 16.97 110.92 54.96
CA TYR A 37 17.92 109.86 54.64
C TYR A 37 17.87 108.71 55.64
N GLN A 38 17.59 108.99 56.91
CA GLN A 38 17.44 107.95 57.93
C GLN A 38 16.19 107.10 57.71
N THR A 39 15.09 107.70 57.22
CA THR A 39 13.92 106.97 56.74
C THR A 39 14.25 106.11 55.53
N GLU A 40 14.88 106.67 54.49
CA GLU A 40 15.28 105.91 53.29
C GLU A 40 16.21 104.74 53.62
N VAL A 41 17.19 104.93 54.51
CA VAL A 41 18.09 103.85 54.97
C VAL A 41 17.32 102.75 55.70
N SER A 42 16.25 103.09 56.44
CA SER A 42 15.43 102.10 57.14
C SER A 42 14.59 101.30 56.15
N GLU A 43 13.97 101.94 55.16
CA GLU A 43 13.22 101.28 54.10
C GLU A 43 14.11 100.36 53.24
N LEU A 44 15.31 100.83 52.87
CA LEU A 44 16.28 100.03 52.13
C LEU A 44 16.74 98.79 52.90
N LYS A 45 16.87 98.87 54.23
CA LYS A 45 17.18 97.71 55.07
C LYS A 45 16.06 96.67 55.05
N GLU A 46 14.80 97.10 55.18
CA GLU A 46 13.66 96.18 55.10
C GLU A 46 13.58 95.49 53.72
N ILE A 47 13.88 96.22 52.65
CA ILE A 47 13.94 95.65 51.29
C ILE A 47 15.07 94.63 51.20
N LEU A 48 16.25 94.93 51.76
CA LEU A 48 17.39 94.02 51.77
C LEU A 48 17.05 92.71 52.50
N GLU A 49 16.44 92.80 53.69
CA GLU A 49 16.01 91.62 54.47
C GLU A 49 15.02 90.76 53.67
N LYS A 50 14.01 91.36 53.03
CA LYS A 50 13.07 90.64 52.15
C LYS A 50 13.78 89.97 50.98
N LYS A 51 14.79 90.62 50.40
CA LYS A 51 15.55 90.04 49.28
C LYS A 51 16.46 88.90 49.73
N ASP A 52 17.04 88.98 50.93
CA ASP A 52 17.81 87.87 51.51
C ASP A 52 16.93 86.65 51.79
N GLU A 53 15.69 86.85 52.25
CA GLU A 53 14.70 85.77 52.41
C GLU A 53 14.33 85.13 51.07
N GLU A 54 14.07 85.93 50.03
CA GLU A 54 13.81 85.44 48.67
C GLU A 54 14.98 84.60 48.14
N ILE A 55 16.21 85.09 48.29
CA ILE A 55 17.43 84.38 47.86
C ILE A 55 17.58 83.05 48.62
N ALA A 56 17.35 83.03 49.94
CA ALA A 56 17.42 81.82 50.74
C ALA A 56 16.38 80.77 50.29
N ASN A 57 15.16 81.21 49.93
CA ASN A 57 14.14 80.31 49.41
C ASN A 57 14.50 79.77 48.02
N ILE A 58 14.99 80.63 47.11
CA ILE A 58 15.46 80.21 45.79
C ILE A 58 16.60 79.19 45.91
N ALA A 59 17.53 79.37 46.85
CA ALA A 59 18.60 78.42 47.12
C ALA A 59 18.05 77.04 47.53
N LYS A 60 17.07 77.00 48.45
CA LYS A 60 16.39 75.75 48.84
C LYS A 60 15.72 75.05 47.66
N TYR A 61 15.00 75.80 46.81
CA TYR A 61 14.36 75.23 45.62
C TYR A 61 15.38 74.68 44.63
N LYS A 62 16.51 75.38 44.44
CA LYS A 62 17.61 74.92 43.60
C LYS A 62 18.21 73.60 44.10
N ASP A 63 18.44 73.48 45.41
CA ASP A 63 19.02 72.28 46.01
C ASP A 63 18.06 71.08 45.94
N ALA A 64 16.76 71.32 46.13
CA ALA A 64 15.73 70.30 45.95
C ALA A 64 15.68 69.79 44.50
N MET A 65 15.61 70.73 43.53
CA MET A 65 15.62 70.40 42.10
C MET A 65 16.90 69.68 41.66
N SER A 66 18.05 70.08 42.21
CA SER A 66 19.33 69.39 41.93
C SER A 66 19.30 67.95 42.45
N SER A 67 18.65 67.72 43.59
CA SER A 67 18.55 66.37 44.18
C SER A 67 17.64 65.47 43.35
N GLU A 68 16.47 65.98 42.93
CA GLU A 68 15.56 65.28 42.02
C GLU A 68 16.21 64.98 40.66
N LEU A 69 17.04 65.90 40.15
CA LEU A 69 17.77 65.69 38.91
C LEU A 69 18.78 64.54 39.01
N GLU A 70 19.50 64.42 40.13
CA GLU A 70 20.44 63.31 40.33
C GLU A 70 19.71 61.97 40.51
N GLU A 71 18.58 61.95 41.23
CA GLU A 71 17.75 60.75 41.35
C GLU A 71 17.21 60.28 39.98
N THR A 72 16.71 61.21 39.18
CA THR A 72 16.20 60.89 37.83
C THR A 72 17.30 60.40 36.89
N LYS A 73 18.51 60.98 36.96
CA LYS A 73 19.68 60.48 36.21
C LYS A 73 20.05 59.06 36.61
N SER A 74 20.13 58.78 37.90
CA SER A 74 20.45 57.43 38.39
C SER A 74 19.41 56.41 37.94
N ASN A 75 18.12 56.75 38.02
CA ASN A 75 17.04 55.90 37.51
C ASN A 75 17.13 55.67 35.99
N LEU A 76 17.52 56.69 35.23
CA LEU A 76 17.67 56.57 33.77
C LEU A 76 18.83 55.63 33.41
N GLU A 77 19.95 55.71 34.13
CA GLU A 77 21.10 54.81 33.95
C GLU A 77 20.71 53.36 34.25
N ASP A 78 20.00 53.12 35.36
CA ASP A 78 19.48 51.79 35.71
C ASP A 78 18.55 51.21 34.64
N LYS A 79 17.67 52.05 34.08
CA LYS A 79 16.75 51.64 33.00
C LYS A 79 17.50 51.35 31.71
N THR A 80 18.52 52.13 31.39
CA THR A 80 19.38 51.93 30.22
C THR A 80 20.11 50.58 30.31
N ASN A 81 20.74 50.31 31.47
CA ASN A 81 21.42 49.03 31.71
C ASN A 81 20.48 47.81 31.63
N LYS A 82 19.22 47.96 32.07
CA LYS A 82 18.20 46.90 31.94
C LYS A 82 17.79 46.70 30.48
N LEU A 83 17.66 47.78 29.71
CA LEU A 83 17.30 47.72 28.31
C LEU A 83 18.38 47.02 27.48
N GLU A 84 19.65 47.32 27.71
CA GLU A 84 20.79 46.64 27.06
C GLU A 84 20.80 45.13 27.34
N LYS A 85 20.50 44.72 28.58
CA LYS A 85 20.39 43.30 28.94
C LYS A 85 19.25 42.61 28.18
N ILE A 86 18.07 43.24 28.16
CA ILE A 86 16.91 42.71 27.42
C ILE A 86 17.24 42.59 25.93
N ASP A 87 17.90 43.59 25.34
CA ASP A 87 18.28 43.54 23.93
C ASP A 87 19.23 42.37 23.62
N SER A 88 20.18 42.09 24.51
CA SER A 88 21.07 40.93 24.39
C SER A 88 20.31 39.61 24.48
N GLU A 89 19.38 39.47 25.42
CA GLU A 89 18.54 38.27 25.57
C GLU A 89 17.64 38.07 24.36
N VAL A 90 17.04 39.14 23.82
CA VAL A 90 16.23 39.10 22.61
C VAL A 90 17.06 38.63 21.40
N TYR A 91 18.31 39.08 21.29
CA TYR A 91 19.21 38.63 20.23
C TYR A 91 19.50 37.12 20.33
N ASP A 92 19.82 36.63 21.52
CA ASP A 92 20.11 35.21 21.75
C ASP A 92 18.88 34.32 21.53
N LEU A 93 17.70 34.79 21.96
CA LEU A 93 16.44 34.11 21.69
C LEU A 93 16.14 34.03 20.20
N LYS A 94 16.34 35.12 19.43
CA LYS A 94 16.18 35.12 17.97
C LYS A 94 17.10 34.09 17.31
N LYS A 95 18.38 34.04 17.71
CA LYS A 95 19.33 33.05 17.20
C LYS A 95 18.89 31.62 17.49
N THR A 96 18.42 31.37 18.71
CA THR A 96 17.93 30.06 19.13
C THR A 96 16.70 29.64 18.32
N VAL A 97 15.76 30.56 18.09
CA VAL A 97 14.58 30.32 17.24
C VAL A 97 14.99 29.94 15.82
N THR A 98 15.95 30.66 15.21
CA THR A 98 16.44 30.32 13.87
C THR A 98 17.07 28.92 13.82
N ILE A 99 17.86 28.54 14.83
CA ILE A 99 18.45 27.19 14.90
C ILE A 99 17.34 26.13 15.00
N LYS A 100 16.36 26.34 15.88
CA LYS A 100 15.24 25.41 16.08
C LYS A 100 14.37 25.26 14.83
N GLU A 101 14.14 26.34 14.08
CA GLU A 101 13.39 26.28 12.83
C GLU A 101 14.14 25.47 11.76
N ASN A 102 15.47 25.61 11.68
CA ASN A 102 16.29 24.79 10.79
C ASN A 102 16.30 23.31 11.18
N GLU A 103 16.37 22.99 12.47
CA GLU A 103 16.23 21.61 12.98
C GLU A 103 14.85 21.03 12.62
N LYS A 104 13.78 21.80 12.81
CA LYS A 104 12.41 21.41 12.45
C LYS A 104 12.31 21.06 10.96
N ASN A 105 12.86 21.91 10.09
CA ASN A 105 12.80 21.69 8.64
C ASN A 105 13.56 20.43 8.21
N LYS A 106 14.70 20.13 8.84
CA LYS A 106 15.44 18.88 8.60
C LYS A 106 14.63 17.66 9.01
N LEU A 107 14.05 17.68 10.22
CA LEU A 107 13.20 16.58 10.70
C LEU A 107 11.96 16.37 9.83
N CYS A 108 11.35 17.45 9.32
CA CYS A 108 10.24 17.32 8.38
C CYS A 108 10.66 16.63 7.08
N ALA A 109 11.82 16.97 6.51
CA ALA A 109 12.34 16.32 5.31
C ALA A 109 12.62 14.82 5.53
N GLU A 110 13.29 14.47 6.62
CA GLU A 110 13.55 13.07 6.99
C GLU A 110 12.25 12.27 7.18
N LEU A 111 11.23 12.89 7.78
CA LEU A 111 9.92 12.26 7.98
C LEU A 111 9.20 12.00 6.65
N ASP A 112 9.30 12.90 5.68
CA ASP A 112 8.70 12.70 4.36
C ASP A 112 9.45 11.63 3.54
N GLU A 113 10.79 11.57 3.63
CA GLU A 113 11.58 10.48 3.04
C GLU A 113 11.20 9.11 3.63
N LEU A 114 11.04 9.03 4.96
CA LEU A 114 10.63 7.79 5.62
C LEU A 114 9.23 7.35 5.21
N LYS A 115 8.28 8.28 5.03
CA LYS A 115 6.94 7.96 4.52
C LYS A 115 6.99 7.37 3.12
N GLN A 116 7.76 7.97 2.21
CA GLN A 116 7.92 7.45 0.85
C GLN A 116 8.49 6.04 0.87
N LYS A 117 9.52 5.79 1.68
CA LYS A 117 10.12 4.46 1.83
C LYS A 117 9.13 3.43 2.39
N ILE A 118 8.27 3.82 3.33
CA ILE A 118 7.21 2.94 3.84
C ILE A 118 6.23 2.58 2.72
N GLU A 119 5.80 3.56 1.93
CA GLU A 119 4.88 3.33 0.81
C GLU A 119 5.49 2.40 -0.26
N GLU A 120 6.76 2.60 -0.61
CA GLU A 120 7.51 1.71 -1.50
C GLU A 120 7.55 0.27 -0.98
N LEU A 121 7.93 0.08 0.29
CA LEU A 121 8.00 -1.23 0.91
C LEU A 121 6.61 -1.90 1.01
N SER A 122 5.56 -1.15 1.32
CA SER A 122 4.19 -1.66 1.33
C SER A 122 3.75 -2.14 -0.05
N ASN A 123 4.09 -1.40 -1.11
CA ASN A 123 3.81 -1.80 -2.49
C ASN A 123 4.58 -3.05 -2.91
N GLU A 124 5.86 -3.16 -2.53
CA GLU A 124 6.65 -4.37 -2.77
C GLU A 124 6.10 -5.59 -2.03
N PHE A 125 5.67 -5.40 -0.78
CA PHE A 125 5.07 -6.45 0.02
C PHE A 125 3.79 -6.99 -0.62
N ALA A 126 2.86 -6.10 -1.03
CA ALA A 126 1.63 -6.48 -1.71
C ALA A 126 1.90 -7.24 -3.02
N LYS A 127 2.91 -6.83 -3.81
CA LYS A 127 3.33 -7.57 -5.01
C LYS A 127 3.83 -8.97 -4.69
N LYS A 128 4.62 -9.13 -3.63
CA LYS A 128 5.12 -10.44 -3.19
C LYS A 128 4.00 -11.33 -2.68
N GLU A 129 3.03 -10.79 -1.94
CA GLU A 129 1.85 -11.54 -1.50
C GLU A 129 1.06 -12.08 -2.70
N ASN A 130 0.80 -11.25 -3.72
CA ASN A 130 0.12 -11.71 -4.93
C ASN A 130 0.86 -12.86 -5.63
N ILE A 131 2.20 -12.74 -5.77
CA ILE A 131 3.03 -13.80 -6.35
C ILE A 131 2.93 -15.09 -5.52
N ILE A 132 2.94 -15.00 -4.19
CA ILE A 132 2.79 -16.16 -3.31
C ILE A 132 1.42 -16.82 -3.51
N THR A 133 0.35 -16.03 -3.64
CA THR A 133 -0.99 -16.55 -3.91
C THR A 133 -1.04 -17.28 -5.26
N GLU A 134 -0.52 -16.67 -6.32
CA GLU A 134 -0.46 -17.27 -7.66
C GLU A 134 0.32 -18.59 -7.67
N LEU A 135 1.50 -18.62 -7.04
CA LEU A 135 2.31 -19.83 -6.93
C LEU A 135 1.62 -20.92 -6.10
N SER A 136 0.90 -20.54 -5.05
CA SER A 136 0.15 -21.49 -4.22
C SER A 136 -0.99 -22.14 -5.03
N GLU A 137 -1.71 -21.37 -5.83
CA GLU A 137 -2.74 -21.91 -6.72
C GLU A 137 -2.16 -22.84 -7.79
N GLU A 138 -1.01 -22.49 -8.38
CA GLU A 138 -0.32 -23.35 -9.34
C GLU A 138 0.14 -24.66 -8.70
N LEU A 139 0.65 -24.61 -7.46
CA LEU A 139 1.04 -25.79 -6.70
C LEU A 139 -0.15 -26.74 -6.51
N THR A 140 -1.29 -26.21 -6.03
CA THR A 140 -2.51 -27.02 -5.83
C THR A 140 -3.00 -27.64 -7.14
N LYS A 141 -2.94 -26.92 -8.26
CA LYS A 141 -3.29 -27.48 -9.58
C LYS A 141 -2.37 -28.64 -9.96
N LYS A 142 -1.06 -28.51 -9.72
CA LYS A 142 -0.09 -29.59 -10.00
C LYS A 142 -0.29 -30.80 -9.09
N GLU A 143 -0.56 -30.59 -7.80
CA GLU A 143 -0.86 -31.66 -6.84
C GLU A 143 -2.11 -32.45 -7.25
N ASN A 144 -3.18 -31.76 -7.65
CA ASN A 144 -4.38 -32.41 -8.17
C ASN A 144 -4.06 -33.24 -9.44
N LYS A 145 -3.27 -32.69 -10.37
CA LYS A 145 -2.87 -33.41 -11.58
C LYS A 145 -2.03 -34.66 -11.27
N ILE A 146 -1.15 -34.60 -10.28
CA ILE A 146 -0.36 -35.76 -9.82
C ILE A 146 -1.28 -36.83 -9.27
N THR A 147 -2.29 -36.45 -8.47
CA THR A 147 -3.29 -37.38 -7.92
C THR A 147 -4.06 -38.08 -9.04
N GLU A 148 -4.59 -37.34 -10.02
CA GLU A 148 -5.29 -37.90 -11.19
C GLU A 148 -4.42 -38.88 -11.98
N LEU A 149 -3.16 -38.51 -12.25
CA LEU A 149 -2.25 -39.37 -13.00
C LEU A 149 -1.88 -40.63 -12.23
N SER A 150 -1.77 -40.53 -10.90
CA SER A 150 -1.50 -41.69 -10.03
C SER A 150 -2.67 -42.67 -10.04
N GLU A 151 -3.91 -42.17 -9.99
CA GLU A 151 -5.11 -43.00 -10.12
C GLU A 151 -5.20 -43.67 -11.50
N GLU A 152 -4.90 -42.93 -12.58
CA GLU A 152 -4.86 -43.49 -13.93
C GLU A 152 -3.80 -44.60 -14.06
N LEU A 153 -2.62 -44.40 -13.47
CA LEU A 153 -1.55 -45.39 -13.43
C LEU A 153 -2.03 -46.67 -12.74
N THR A 154 -2.57 -46.56 -11.52
CA THR A 154 -3.10 -47.71 -10.76
C THR A 154 -4.19 -48.46 -11.54
N ASN A 155 -5.08 -47.73 -12.22
CA ASN A 155 -6.10 -48.35 -13.07
C ASN A 155 -5.49 -49.13 -14.25
N LYS A 156 -4.46 -48.59 -14.91
CA LYS A 156 -3.76 -49.31 -15.98
C LYS A 156 -3.01 -50.53 -15.46
N GLU A 157 -2.36 -50.43 -14.29
CA GLU A 157 -1.68 -51.57 -13.65
C GLU A 157 -2.66 -52.71 -13.34
N ASN A 158 -3.82 -52.39 -12.76
CA ASN A 158 -4.89 -53.36 -12.53
C ASN A 158 -5.36 -53.98 -13.85
N LYS A 159 -5.51 -53.18 -14.91
CA LYS A 159 -5.94 -53.72 -16.21
C LYS A 159 -4.91 -54.66 -16.84
N ILE A 160 -3.62 -54.35 -16.67
CA ILE A 160 -2.53 -55.22 -17.11
C ILE A 160 -2.57 -56.55 -16.33
N ALA A 161 -2.80 -56.51 -15.02
CA ALA A 161 -2.95 -57.72 -14.20
C ALA A 161 -4.11 -58.60 -14.70
N GLU A 162 -5.31 -58.04 -14.92
CA GLU A 162 -6.45 -58.77 -15.48
C GLU A 162 -6.16 -59.41 -16.85
N LEU A 163 -5.47 -58.67 -17.72
CA LEU A 163 -5.09 -59.17 -19.04
C LEU A 163 -4.08 -60.31 -18.94
N ASN A 164 -3.12 -60.22 -18.02
CA ASN A 164 -2.15 -61.30 -17.77
C ASN A 164 -2.84 -62.56 -17.24
N ASP A 165 -3.80 -62.43 -16.32
CA ASP A 165 -4.59 -63.55 -15.82
C ASP A 165 -5.39 -64.21 -16.95
N THR A 166 -6.05 -63.41 -17.78
CA THR A 166 -6.78 -63.89 -18.96
C THR A 166 -5.84 -64.61 -19.94
N LEU A 167 -4.65 -64.07 -20.17
CA LEU A 167 -3.64 -64.69 -21.04
C LEU A 167 -3.21 -66.06 -20.50
N ALA A 168 -2.96 -66.16 -19.20
CA ALA A 168 -2.59 -67.42 -18.54
C ALA A 168 -3.70 -68.48 -18.67
N GLU A 169 -4.97 -68.10 -18.49
CA GLU A 169 -6.11 -68.99 -18.72
C GLU A 169 -6.19 -69.48 -20.17
N LYS A 170 -5.98 -68.58 -21.14
CA LYS A 170 -5.98 -68.94 -22.57
C LYS A 170 -4.83 -69.88 -22.92
N ILE A 171 -3.64 -69.67 -22.38
CA ILE A 171 -2.49 -70.57 -22.56
C ILE A 171 -2.85 -71.97 -22.06
N LYS A 172 -3.39 -72.08 -20.84
CA LYS A 172 -3.84 -73.37 -20.28
C LYS A 172 -4.91 -74.04 -21.16
N SER A 173 -5.88 -73.28 -21.65
CA SER A 173 -6.92 -73.81 -22.54
C SER A 173 -6.34 -74.32 -23.87
N ILE A 174 -5.34 -73.64 -24.43
CA ILE A 174 -4.63 -74.07 -25.63
C ILE A 174 -3.86 -75.37 -25.38
N GLU A 175 -3.17 -75.49 -24.24
CA GLU A 175 -2.48 -76.73 -23.83
C GLU A 175 -3.47 -77.89 -23.71
N GLU A 176 -4.59 -77.70 -23.02
CA GLU A 176 -5.64 -78.72 -22.91
C GLU A 176 -6.23 -79.12 -24.28
N GLN A 177 -6.41 -78.16 -25.19
CA GLN A 177 -6.87 -78.45 -26.56
C GLN A 177 -5.82 -79.21 -27.35
N LYS A 178 -4.54 -78.85 -27.22
CA LYS A 178 -3.42 -79.55 -27.87
C LYS A 178 -3.35 -81.01 -27.42
N ASP A 179 -3.46 -81.27 -26.12
CA ASP A 179 -3.49 -82.63 -25.57
C ASP A 179 -4.65 -83.47 -26.12
N LYS A 180 -5.84 -82.86 -26.28
CA LYS A 180 -7.00 -83.52 -26.88
C LYS A 180 -6.76 -83.83 -28.37
N LEU A 181 -6.10 -82.92 -29.08
CA LEU A 181 -5.79 -83.08 -30.50
C LEU A 181 -4.79 -84.22 -30.71
N GLU A 182 -3.75 -84.30 -29.89
CA GLU A 182 -2.77 -85.40 -29.91
C GLU A 182 -3.42 -86.76 -29.57
N LYS A 183 -4.35 -86.79 -28.61
CA LYS A 183 -5.17 -87.99 -28.34
C LYS A 183 -6.03 -88.38 -29.54
N ALA A 184 -6.72 -87.43 -30.16
CA ALA A 184 -7.53 -87.71 -31.34
C ALA A 184 -6.68 -88.20 -32.52
N GLU A 185 -5.50 -87.63 -32.75
CA GLU A 185 -4.56 -88.07 -33.78
C GLU A 185 -4.05 -89.50 -33.52
N THR A 186 -3.68 -89.82 -32.29
CA THR A 186 -3.26 -91.18 -31.92
C THR A 186 -4.39 -92.18 -32.08
N GLU A 187 -5.61 -91.86 -31.65
CA GLU A 187 -6.81 -92.66 -31.89
C GLU A 187 -7.08 -92.87 -33.39
N LEU A 188 -6.99 -91.81 -34.21
CA LEU A 188 -7.18 -91.89 -35.66
C LEU A 188 -6.14 -92.81 -36.32
N SER A 189 -4.89 -92.77 -35.85
CA SER A 189 -3.81 -93.63 -36.35
C SER A 189 -3.99 -95.11 -35.96
N ALA A 190 -4.68 -95.37 -34.83
CA ALA A 190 -4.97 -96.70 -34.33
C ALA A 190 -6.16 -97.37 -35.05
N ILE A 191 -6.97 -96.59 -35.78
CA ILE A 191 -7.99 -97.14 -36.69
C ILE A 191 -7.27 -97.70 -37.91
N LYS A 192 -7.15 -99.03 -37.99
CA LYS A 192 -6.77 -99.70 -39.24
C LYS A 192 -7.83 -99.39 -40.31
N PRO A 193 -7.44 -99.05 -41.55
CA PRO A 193 -8.38 -98.97 -42.67
C PRO A 193 -9.18 -100.28 -42.73
N PRO A 194 -10.51 -100.24 -42.88
CA PRO A 194 -11.28 -101.47 -43.03
C PRO A 194 -10.70 -102.26 -44.20
N GLU A 195 -10.34 -103.52 -43.94
CA GLU A 195 -9.95 -104.44 -45.01
C GLU A 195 -11.07 -104.46 -46.06
N PRO A 196 -10.74 -104.38 -47.36
CA PRO A 196 -11.75 -104.36 -48.41
C PRO A 196 -12.54 -105.68 -48.34
N THR A 197 -13.77 -105.59 -47.85
CA THR A 197 -14.70 -106.73 -47.93
C THR A 197 -15.09 -106.93 -49.38
N GLU A 198 -14.86 -108.14 -49.85
CA GLU A 198 -15.13 -108.61 -51.20
C GLU A 198 -16.64 -108.51 -51.50
N TYR A 199 -17.04 -107.47 -52.24
CA TYR A 199 -18.41 -107.28 -52.70
C TYR A 199 -18.68 -108.20 -53.90
N THR A 200 -19.40 -109.30 -53.70
CA THR A 200 -19.92 -110.14 -54.79
C THR A 200 -21.26 -109.59 -55.32
N SER A 201 -21.41 -109.57 -56.64
CA SER A 201 -22.30 -108.67 -57.38
C SER A 201 -23.62 -109.32 -57.87
N GLU A 202 -24.24 -110.23 -57.12
CA GLU A 202 -25.35 -111.05 -57.66
C GLU A 202 -26.76 -110.81 -57.06
N GLU A 203 -26.92 -109.85 -56.16
CA GLU A 203 -28.24 -109.53 -55.59
C GLU A 203 -28.74 -108.17 -56.01
N ARG A 204 -29.45 -108.03 -57.14
CA ARG A 204 -30.28 -106.82 -57.24
C ARG A 204 -31.55 -106.83 -58.07
N LEU A 205 -31.79 -107.79 -58.97
CA LEU A 205 -33.02 -107.74 -59.76
C LEU A 205 -33.61 -109.11 -60.11
N VAL A 206 -34.85 -109.33 -59.66
CA VAL A 206 -35.62 -110.58 -59.80
C VAL A 206 -37.02 -110.24 -60.29
N CYS A 207 -37.56 -110.99 -61.26
CA CYS A 207 -38.95 -110.84 -61.71
C CYS A 207 -39.91 -111.20 -60.57
N PRO A 208 -40.80 -110.29 -60.13
CA PRO A 208 -41.72 -110.53 -59.03
C PRO A 208 -42.79 -111.58 -59.34
N LYS A 209 -43.03 -111.92 -60.62
CA LYS A 209 -44.08 -112.88 -61.02
C LYS A 209 -43.61 -114.30 -61.25
N CYS A 210 -42.38 -114.50 -61.71
CA CYS A 210 -41.87 -115.85 -62.04
C CYS A 210 -40.45 -116.13 -61.50
N GLY A 211 -39.85 -115.18 -60.78
CA GLY A 211 -38.53 -115.38 -60.16
C GLY A 211 -37.34 -115.33 -61.13
N ALA A 212 -37.54 -115.03 -62.41
CA ALA A 212 -36.46 -114.96 -63.39
C ALA A 212 -35.45 -113.84 -63.05
N LYS A 213 -34.14 -114.12 -63.17
CA LYS A 213 -33.04 -113.22 -62.79
C LYS A 213 -32.10 -112.96 -63.96
N GLY A 214 -31.36 -111.85 -63.89
CA GLY A 214 -30.26 -111.55 -64.82
C GLY A 214 -30.73 -111.43 -66.27
N LYS A 215 -30.19 -112.28 -67.17
CA LYS A 215 -30.37 -112.22 -68.63
C LYS A 215 -31.84 -112.36 -69.09
N ASP A 216 -32.70 -112.90 -68.23
CA ASP A 216 -34.15 -113.05 -68.44
C ASP A 216 -34.95 -111.77 -68.17
N LEU A 217 -34.31 -110.72 -67.65
CA LEU A 217 -34.88 -109.37 -67.50
C LEU A 217 -34.32 -108.46 -68.58
N LYS A 218 -35.21 -107.81 -69.33
CA LYS A 218 -34.85 -106.80 -70.33
C LYS A 218 -35.22 -105.43 -69.79
N VAL A 219 -34.28 -104.51 -69.75
CA VAL A 219 -34.56 -103.11 -69.44
C VAL A 219 -35.10 -102.44 -70.71
N GLU A 220 -36.29 -101.88 -70.65
CA GLU A 220 -36.91 -101.13 -71.73
C GLU A 220 -37.34 -99.75 -71.23
N GLU A 221 -37.38 -98.79 -72.16
CA GLU A 221 -37.87 -97.45 -71.86
C GLU A 221 -39.39 -97.45 -71.75
N ASP A 222 -39.90 -96.94 -70.64
CA ASP A 222 -41.31 -96.69 -70.44
C ASP A 222 -41.71 -95.36 -71.06
N LYS A 223 -42.10 -95.42 -72.35
CA LYS A 223 -42.56 -94.24 -73.10
C LYS A 223 -43.79 -93.56 -72.50
N SER A 224 -44.49 -94.18 -71.55
CA SER A 224 -45.60 -93.57 -70.83
C SER A 224 -45.14 -92.63 -69.71
N LYS A 225 -43.86 -92.71 -69.29
CA LYS A 225 -43.32 -91.95 -68.17
C LYS A 225 -42.05 -91.21 -68.57
N VAL A 226 -42.20 -89.95 -68.96
CA VAL A 226 -41.08 -89.04 -69.26
C VAL A 226 -40.49 -88.53 -67.93
N LEU A 227 -39.19 -88.71 -67.73
CA LEU A 227 -38.47 -88.19 -66.56
C LEU A 227 -37.96 -86.76 -66.78
N GLY A 228 -37.69 -86.39 -68.03
CA GLY A 228 -37.22 -85.06 -68.42
C GLY A 228 -36.95 -84.99 -69.92
N TYR A 229 -36.42 -83.87 -70.41
CA TYR A 229 -35.99 -83.70 -71.79
C TYR A 229 -34.50 -83.38 -71.83
N ILE A 230 -33.75 -84.07 -72.69
CA ILE A 230 -32.36 -83.71 -73.00
C ILE A 230 -32.37 -83.14 -74.41
N GLY A 231 -32.39 -81.81 -74.51
CA GLY A 231 -32.66 -81.09 -75.77
C GLY A 231 -34.12 -81.26 -76.21
N HIS A 232 -34.35 -81.59 -77.49
CA HIS A 232 -35.69 -81.84 -78.04
C HIS A 232 -36.16 -83.31 -77.95
N SER A 233 -35.35 -84.18 -77.32
CA SER A 233 -35.68 -85.61 -77.17
C SER A 233 -36.13 -85.93 -75.73
N PRO A 234 -37.29 -86.58 -75.54
CA PRO A 234 -37.75 -87.01 -74.22
C PRO A 234 -36.89 -88.13 -73.65
N LEU A 235 -36.47 -88.00 -72.39
CA LEU A 235 -35.83 -89.04 -71.59
C LEU A 235 -36.92 -89.82 -70.83
N TYR A 236 -37.10 -91.08 -71.17
CA TYR A 236 -38.11 -91.95 -70.54
C TYR A 236 -37.54 -92.71 -69.34
N ALA A 237 -38.39 -93.02 -68.37
CA ALA A 237 -38.04 -93.92 -67.27
C ALA A 237 -37.70 -95.30 -67.81
N LYS A 238 -36.80 -96.04 -67.16
CA LYS A 238 -36.51 -97.43 -67.50
C LYS A 238 -37.38 -98.36 -66.65
N LYS A 239 -37.95 -99.38 -67.27
CA LYS A 239 -38.66 -100.49 -66.62
C LYS A 239 -38.06 -101.82 -67.03
N ASN A 240 -38.23 -102.84 -66.20
CA ASN A 240 -37.74 -104.18 -66.44
C ASN A 240 -38.88 -105.06 -66.91
N VAL A 241 -38.68 -105.71 -68.05
CA VAL A 241 -39.64 -106.64 -68.64
C VAL A 241 -39.06 -108.05 -68.52
N CYS A 242 -39.78 -108.94 -67.87
CA CYS A 242 -39.40 -110.33 -67.81
C CYS A 242 -39.68 -111.03 -69.13
N LYS A 243 -38.64 -111.58 -69.76
CA LYS A 243 -38.76 -112.31 -71.03
C LYS A 243 -39.52 -113.63 -70.90
N LYS A 244 -39.61 -114.20 -69.68
CA LYS A 244 -40.29 -115.48 -69.43
C LYS A 244 -41.80 -115.36 -69.22
N CYS A 245 -42.26 -114.35 -68.48
CA CYS A 245 -43.67 -114.21 -68.14
C CYS A 245 -44.33 -112.92 -68.67
N GLY A 246 -43.56 -112.04 -69.32
CA GLY A 246 -44.04 -110.78 -69.88
C GLY A 246 -44.31 -109.65 -68.87
N GLU A 247 -44.12 -109.91 -67.57
CA GLU A 247 -44.38 -108.92 -66.51
C GLU A 247 -43.44 -107.73 -66.59
N LYS A 248 -43.96 -106.51 -66.39
CA LYS A 248 -43.21 -105.24 -66.47
C LYS A 248 -43.19 -104.57 -65.09
N PHE A 249 -42.01 -104.28 -64.54
CA PHE A 249 -41.82 -103.72 -63.20
C PHE A 249 -40.57 -102.84 -63.08
#